data_AF-A0A210QJU5-F1
#
_entry.id   AF-A0A210QJU5-F1
#
_cell.length_a   1.000
_cell.length_b   1.000
_cell.length_c   1.000
_cell.angle_alpha   90.00
_cell.angle_beta   90.00
_cell.angle_gamma   90.00
#
_symmetry.space_group_name_H-M   'P 1'
#
loop_
_entity.id
_entity.type
_entity.pdbx_description
1 polymer ?
#
loop_
_entity_poly.entity_id
_entity_poly.type
_entity_poly.pdbx_seq_one_letter_code
_entity_poly.pdbx_strand_id
1 'polypeptide(L)'
;MTVADYIQSEQRGSGVMHGYRWMYQKMKCQGINARKEELRLLMSILDPAGTELRRRHTLRRRLNCSKGTNNIGHFDSYDKLRPYGICINGCLIGFSRKVIWLTRTTQLFERTGETRWLSTHCSW
;
A
#
# COMPACT_ATOMS: atom_id res chain seq x y z
N MET A 1 4.08 -28.85 -3.47
CA MET A 1 4.51 -27.58 -4.09
C MET A 1 5.79 -27.13 -3.42
N THR A 2 6.87 -26.90 -4.15
CA THR A 2 8.15 -26.50 -3.52
C THR A 2 8.15 -25.00 -3.19
N VAL A 3 9.08 -24.57 -2.32
CA VAL A 3 9.26 -23.14 -1.97
C VAL A 3 9.60 -22.30 -3.20
N ALA A 4 10.44 -22.83 -4.09
CA ALA A 4 10.82 -22.14 -5.32
C ALA A 4 9.62 -21.95 -6.26
N ASP A 5 8.78 -22.98 -6.42
CA ASP A 5 7.56 -22.91 -7.24
C ASP A 5 6.60 -21.84 -6.71
N TYR A 6 6.44 -21.76 -5.38
CA TYR A 6 5.60 -20.74 -4.74
C TYR A 6 6.13 -19.33 -4.99
N ILE A 7 7.44 -19.12 -4.83
CA ILE A 7 8.06 -17.81 -5.07
C ILE A 7 7.87 -17.41 -6.53
N GLN A 8 8.12 -18.32 -7.47
CA GLN A 8 7.96 -18.04 -8.90
C GLN A 8 6.50 -17.73 -9.27
N SER A 9 5.53 -18.46 -8.71
CA SER A 9 4.11 -18.18 -8.98
C SER A 9 3.70 -16.80 -8.45
N GLU A 10 4.14 -16.44 -7.24
CA GLU A 10 3.92 -15.12 -6.65
C GLU A 10 4.59 -13.99 -7.47
N GLN A 11 5.80 -14.23 -7.98
CA GLN A 11 6.50 -13.29 -8.85
C GLN A 11 5.83 -13.06 -10.21
N ARG A 12 4.85 -13.87 -10.63
CA ARG A 12 4.04 -13.54 -11.82
C ARG A 12 2.96 -12.49 -11.53
N GLY A 13 2.66 -12.23 -10.26
CA GLY A 13 1.61 -11.32 -9.84
C GLY A 13 2.11 -10.19 -8.95
N SER A 14 1.39 -9.95 -7.85
CA SER A 14 1.74 -8.90 -6.88
C SER A 14 3.01 -9.22 -6.07
N GLY A 15 3.44 -10.49 -6.05
CA GLY A 15 4.59 -10.99 -5.31
C GLY A 15 5.91 -10.31 -5.66
N VAL A 16 6.06 -9.78 -6.87
CA VAL A 16 7.30 -9.07 -7.31
C VAL A 16 7.67 -7.91 -6.39
N MET A 17 6.65 -7.24 -5.86
CA MET A 17 6.83 -6.08 -5.00
C MET A 17 7.24 -6.44 -3.56
N HIS A 18 7.10 -7.71 -3.19
CA HIS A 18 7.33 -8.17 -1.82
C HIS A 18 8.80 -8.52 -1.62
N GLY A 19 9.36 -8.13 -0.48
CA GLY A 19 10.66 -8.63 -0.03
C GLY A 19 10.52 -9.96 0.71
N TYR A 20 11.65 -10.58 1.04
CA TYR A 20 11.71 -11.89 1.71
C TYR A 20 10.92 -11.96 3.02
N ARG A 21 10.84 -10.86 3.79
CA ARG A 21 10.05 -10.81 5.04
C ARG A 21 8.55 -10.99 4.78
N TRP A 22 8.03 -10.28 3.78
CA TRP A 22 6.63 -10.38 3.39
C TRP A 22 6.32 -11.72 2.73
N MET A 23 7.22 -12.20 1.87
CA MET A 23 7.08 -13.49 1.21
C MET A 23 7.07 -14.65 2.23
N TYR A 24 7.91 -14.58 3.26
CA TYR A 24 7.91 -15.52 4.38
C TYR A 24 6.58 -15.54 5.13
N GLN A 25 5.98 -14.37 5.36
CA GLN A 25 4.67 -14.29 6.03
C GLN A 25 3.55 -14.85 5.17
N LYS A 26 3.55 -14.57 3.85
CA LYS A 26 2.63 -15.18 2.89
C LYS A 26 2.72 -16.71 2.89
N MET A 27 3.94 -17.24 2.86
CA MET A 27 4.16 -18.69 2.93
C MET A 27 3.62 -19.30 4.23
N LYS A 28 3.83 -18.64 5.37
CA LYS A 28 3.22 -19.06 6.64
C LYS A 28 1.70 -19.08 6.60
N CYS A 29 1.07 -18.05 6.03
CA CYS A 29 -0.39 -18.01 5.87
C CYS A 29 -0.91 -19.13 4.94
N GLN A 30 -0.09 -19.61 4.01
CA GLN A 30 -0.39 -20.74 3.13
C GLN A 30 -0.01 -22.11 3.71
N GLY A 31 0.47 -22.16 4.96
CA GLY A 31 0.90 -23.41 5.61
C GLY A 31 2.23 -23.98 5.09
N ILE A 32 3.00 -23.22 4.30
CA ILE A 32 4.28 -23.67 3.76
C ILE A 32 5.38 -23.36 4.78
N ASN A 33 6.02 -24.40 5.30
CA ASN A 33 7.12 -24.25 6.25
C ASN A 33 8.46 -24.17 5.51
N ALA A 34 9.21 -23.09 5.73
CA ALA A 34 10.53 -22.86 5.13
C ALA A 34 11.40 -22.04 6.09
N ARG A 35 12.72 -22.21 6.04
CA ARG A 35 13.61 -21.34 6.82
C ARG A 35 13.65 -19.95 6.18
N LYS A 36 13.60 -18.92 7.01
CA LYS A 36 13.62 -17.51 6.55
C LYS A 36 14.88 -17.18 5.75
N GLU A 37 16.01 -17.78 6.12
CA GLU A 37 17.29 -17.59 5.45
C GLU A 37 17.34 -18.28 4.07
N GLU A 38 16.80 -19.50 3.95
CA GLU A 38 16.64 -20.16 2.65
C GLU A 38 15.79 -19.32 1.70
N LEU A 39 14.71 -18.73 2.20
CA LEU A 39 13.84 -17.87 1.41
C LEU A 39 14.57 -16.62 0.93
N ARG A 40 15.41 -16.02 1.79
CA ARG A 40 16.24 -14.86 1.43
C ARG A 40 17.23 -15.22 0.31
N LEU A 41 17.92 -16.35 0.42
CA LEU A 41 18.86 -16.83 -0.58
C LEU A 41 18.15 -17.18 -1.89
N LEU A 42 17.05 -17.94 -1.83
CA LEU A 42 16.25 -18.29 -3.00
C LEU A 42 15.73 -17.06 -3.73
N MET A 43 15.21 -16.05 -3.01
CA MET A 43 14.79 -14.81 -3.64
C MET A 43 15.94 -14.04 -4.28
N SER A 44 17.15 -14.08 -3.70
CA SER A 44 18.33 -13.45 -4.32
C SER A 44 18.76 -14.14 -5.62
N ILE A 45 18.53 -15.45 -5.72
CA ILE A 45 18.83 -16.24 -6.92
C ILE A 45 17.72 -16.08 -7.98
N LEU A 46 16.46 -16.12 -7.56
CA LEU A 46 15.29 -16.05 -8.46
C LEU A 46 15.01 -14.63 -8.98
N ASP A 47 15.27 -13.60 -8.18
CA ASP A 47 15.03 -12.19 -8.50
C ASP A 47 16.20 -11.32 -8.02
N PRO A 48 17.38 -11.41 -8.68
CA PRO A 48 18.54 -10.61 -8.32
C PRO A 48 18.29 -9.11 -8.54
N ALA A 49 17.56 -8.74 -9.60
CA ALA A 49 17.23 -7.36 -9.92
C ALA A 49 16.32 -6.72 -8.87
N GLY A 50 15.24 -7.37 -8.47
CA GLY A 50 14.37 -6.88 -7.40
C GLY A 50 15.04 -6.90 -6.04
N THR A 51 15.97 -7.83 -5.80
CA THR A 51 16.81 -7.83 -4.59
C THR A 51 17.73 -6.61 -4.54
N GLU A 52 18.40 -6.28 -5.65
CA GLU A 52 19.25 -5.10 -5.75
C GLU A 52 18.45 -3.78 -5.65
N LEU A 53 17.27 -3.70 -6.28
CA LEU A 53 16.37 -2.54 -6.13
C LEU A 53 16.00 -2.28 -4.66
N ARG A 54 15.66 -3.34 -3.91
CA ARG A 54 15.36 -3.23 -2.48
C ARG A 54 16.59 -2.87 -1.66
N ARG A 55 17.77 -3.41 -2.00
CA ARG A 55 19.05 -3.05 -1.36
C ARG A 55 19.35 -1.56 -1.52
N ARG A 56 19.02 -0.99 -2.67
CA ARG A 56 19.13 0.46 -2.95
C ARG A 56 18.00 1.29 -2.35
N HIS A 57 17.12 0.70 -1.52
CA HIS A 57 15.93 1.35 -0.98
C HIS A 57 15.03 1.98 -2.06
N THR A 58 15.06 1.45 -3.28
CA THR A 58 14.30 1.96 -4.42
C THR A 58 12.98 1.20 -4.53
N LEU A 59 11.87 1.94 -4.43
CA LEU A 59 10.54 1.36 -4.63
C LEU A 59 10.24 1.27 -6.14
N ARG A 60 9.84 0.09 -6.59
CA ARG A 60 9.29 -0.07 -7.94
C ARG A 60 7.93 0.61 -8.00
N ARG A 61 7.75 1.57 -8.92
CA ARG A 61 6.45 2.24 -9.08
C ARG A 61 5.42 1.24 -9.59
N ARG A 62 4.28 1.10 -8.89
CA ARG A 62 3.16 0.29 -9.38
C ARG A 62 2.56 1.00 -10.59
N LEU A 63 2.57 0.33 -11.74
CA LEU A 63 1.84 0.80 -12.91
C LEU A 63 0.37 0.44 -12.72
N ASN A 64 -0.44 1.45 -12.45
CA ASN A 64 -1.88 1.30 -12.30
C ASN A 64 -2.52 1.18 -13.70
N CYS A 65 -2.45 -0.01 -14.29
CA CYS A 65 -3.16 -0.32 -15.52
C CYS A 65 -4.63 -0.61 -15.18
N SER A 66 -5.42 0.44 -14.92
CA SER A 66 -6.88 0.30 -14.82
C SER A 66 -7.49 0.32 -16.22
N LYS A 67 -8.49 -0.54 -16.47
CA LYS A 67 -9.15 -0.68 -17.78
C LYS A 67 -9.92 0.58 -18.25
N GLY A 68 -9.95 1.67 -17.47
CA GLY A 68 -10.72 2.88 -17.74
C GLY A 68 -11.00 3.72 -16.49
N THR A 69 -11.64 4.87 -16.69
CA THR A 69 -11.78 6.00 -15.75
C THR A 69 -12.59 5.70 -14.48
N ASN A 70 -13.36 4.63 -14.40
CA ASN A 70 -14.22 4.31 -13.25
C ASN A 70 -13.90 2.97 -12.57
N ASN A 71 -12.73 2.38 -12.81
CA ASN A 71 -12.43 1.03 -12.32
C ASN A 71 -11.78 0.97 -10.93
N ILE A 72 -10.88 1.92 -10.61
CA ILE A 72 -10.11 1.91 -9.36
C ILE A 72 -10.07 3.33 -8.81
N GLY A 73 -10.52 3.52 -7.58
CA GLY A 73 -10.33 4.73 -6.80
C GLY A 73 -9.22 4.55 -5.76
N HIS A 74 -8.42 5.59 -5.54
CA HIS A 74 -7.49 5.66 -4.43
C HIS A 74 -8.01 6.65 -3.40
N PHE A 75 -8.30 6.19 -2.19
CA PHE A 75 -8.68 7.01 -1.05
C PHE A 75 -7.47 7.17 -0.14
N ASP A 76 -7.16 8.40 0.25
CA ASP A 76 -6.05 8.69 1.16
C ASP A 76 -6.37 9.88 2.08
N SER A 77 -5.81 9.85 3.28
CA SER A 77 -5.98 10.87 4.31
C SER A 77 -4.64 11.52 4.62
N TYR A 78 -4.62 12.85 4.57
CA TYR A 78 -3.46 13.66 4.90
C TYR A 78 -3.57 14.19 6.34
N ASP A 79 -2.86 13.52 7.24
CA ASP A 79 -2.92 13.75 8.68
C ASP A 79 -1.82 14.69 9.22
N LYS A 80 -0.94 15.24 8.38
CA LYS A 80 0.15 16.10 8.89
C LYS A 80 -0.35 17.38 9.56
N LEU A 81 -1.57 17.80 9.23
CA LEU A 81 -2.22 18.96 9.83
C LEU A 81 -3.11 18.61 11.01
N ARG A 82 -3.16 17.33 11.42
CA ARG A 82 -3.94 16.86 12.56
C ARG A 82 -3.58 17.61 13.86
N PRO A 83 -2.32 17.97 14.16
CA PRO A 83 -1.99 18.78 15.34
C PRO A 83 -2.67 20.16 15.36
N TYR A 84 -3.04 20.69 14.18
CA TYR A 84 -3.77 21.95 14.04
C TYR A 84 -5.29 21.74 13.97
N GLY A 85 -5.77 20.53 14.29
CA GLY A 85 -7.17 20.15 14.19
C GLY A 85 -7.67 20.06 12.75
N ILE A 86 -6.80 19.82 11.76
CA ILE A 86 -7.19 19.74 10.35
C ILE A 86 -6.81 18.38 9.79
N CYS A 87 -7.79 17.64 9.29
CA CYS A 87 -7.58 16.41 8.52
C CYS A 87 -8.09 16.64 7.10
N ILE A 88 -7.30 16.31 6.09
CA ILE A 88 -7.73 16.41 4.69
C ILE A 88 -7.91 14.99 4.16
N ASN A 89 -9.09 14.66 3.65
CA ASN A 89 -9.36 13.36 3.03
C ASN A 89 -9.61 13.59 1.54
N GLY A 90 -9.04 12.75 0.69
CA GLY A 90 -9.16 12.89 -0.76
C GLY A 90 -9.36 11.55 -1.46
N CYS A 91 -9.99 11.60 -2.62
CA CYS A 91 -10.15 10.46 -3.51
C CYS A 91 -9.71 10.83 -4.93
N LEU A 92 -8.90 9.95 -5.51
CA LEU A 92 -8.33 10.08 -6.86
C LEU A 92 -8.81 8.92 -7.73
N ILE A 93 -9.11 9.18 -8.99
CA ILE A 93 -9.30 8.13 -9.98
C ILE A 93 -7.93 7.54 -10.36
N GLY A 94 -7.80 6.21 -10.27
CA GLY A 94 -6.56 5.48 -10.52
C GLY A 94 -6.04 5.55 -11.97
N PHE A 95 -6.95 5.68 -12.95
CA PHE A 95 -6.61 5.80 -14.37
C PHE A 95 -6.02 7.17 -14.72
N SER A 96 -6.80 8.22 -14.45
CA SER A 96 -6.51 9.59 -14.89
C SER A 96 -5.71 10.40 -13.87
N ARG A 97 -5.55 9.90 -12.64
CA ARG A 97 -4.99 10.63 -11.49
C ARG A 97 -5.71 11.93 -11.16
N LYS A 98 -6.96 12.10 -11.64
CA LYS A 98 -7.80 13.26 -11.31
C LYS A 98 -8.39 13.12 -9.91
N VAL A 99 -8.36 14.20 -9.14
CA VAL A 99 -9.05 14.31 -7.85
C VAL A 99 -10.55 14.40 -8.14
N ILE A 100 -11.33 13.47 -7.58
CA ILE A 100 -12.79 13.48 -7.70
C ILE A 100 -13.48 14.00 -6.45
N TRP A 101 -12.78 13.96 -5.33
CA TRP A 101 -13.30 14.40 -4.05
C TRP A 101 -12.15 14.83 -3.15
N LEU A 102 -12.33 15.94 -2.45
CA LEU A 102 -11.41 16.44 -1.45
C LEU A 102 -12.24 17.14 -0.38
N THR A 103 -12.18 16.64 0.85
CA THR A 103 -12.84 17.27 1.98
C THR A 103 -11.82 17.62 3.04
N ARG A 104 -12.13 18.69 3.78
CA ARG A 104 -11.42 19.06 4.99
C ARG A 104 -12.35 18.76 6.16
N THR A 105 -11.84 18.03 7.13
CA THR A 105 -12.46 17.87 8.43
C THR A 105 -11.70 18.74 9.42
N THR A 106 -12.42 19.56 10.17
CA THR A 106 -11.85 20.32 11.28
C THR A 106 -12.29 19.72 12.60
N GLN A 107 -11.33 19.34 13.44
CA GLN A 107 -11.56 18.98 14.83
C GLN A 107 -11.59 20.28 15.64
N LEU A 108 -12.77 20.66 16.13
CA LEU A 108 -12.84 21.65 17.19
C LEU A 108 -12.50 20.91 18.50
N PHE A 109 -11.40 21.29 19.14
CA PHE A 109 -11.17 20.92 20.53
C PHE A 109 -12.10 21.77 21.40
N GLU A 110 -13.28 21.23 21.73
CA GLU A 110 -14.08 21.82 22.80
C GLU A 110 -13.35 21.59 24.14
N ARG A 111 -13.34 22.61 25.02
CA ARG A 111 -12.67 22.59 26.34
C ARG A 111 -13.13 21.44 27.25
N THR A 112 -14.18 20.71 26.88
CA THR A 112 -14.85 19.66 27.64
C THR A 112 -14.24 18.27 27.47
N GLY A 113 -13.24 18.08 26.61
CA GLY A 113 -12.57 16.79 26.43
C GLY A 113 -13.34 15.79 25.53
N GLU A 114 -14.48 16.19 24.97
CA GLU A 114 -15.20 15.43 23.95
C GLU A 114 -14.72 15.82 22.55
N THR A 115 -14.36 14.82 21.74
CA THR A 115 -13.92 15.03 20.35
C THR A 115 -15.13 15.06 19.42
N ARG A 116 -15.50 16.25 18.92
CA ARG A 116 -16.54 16.39 17.90
C ARG A 116 -15.93 16.61 16.52
N TRP A 117 -16.17 15.66 15.61
CA TRP A 117 -15.78 15.80 14.20
C TRP A 117 -16.81 16.63 13.45
N LEU A 118 -16.45 17.84 13.05
CA LEU A 118 -17.27 18.64 12.13
C LEU A 118 -16.70 18.47 10.73
N SER A 119 -17.39 17.69 9.89
CA SER A 119 -17.20 17.73 8.46
C SER A 119 -17.91 18.97 7.92
N THR A 120 -17.17 19.93 7.38
CA THR A 120 -17.78 20.92 6.48
C THR A 120 -18.17 20.15 5.22
N HIS A 121 -19.44 19.75 5.14
CA HIS A 121 -20.03 19.19 3.94
C HIS A 121 -19.79 20.18 2.79
N CYS A 122 -18.97 19.79 1.83
CA CYS A 122 -18.97 20.41 0.51
C CYS A 122 -19.93 19.59 -0.32
N SER A 123 -21.19 20.02 -0.34
CA SER A 123 -22.21 19.54 -1.28
C SER A 123 -21.72 19.81 -2.70
N TRP A 124 -21.98 18.87 -3.61
CA TRP A 124 -21.71 18.99 -5.05
C TRP A 124 -22.35 20.23 -5.67
#